data_AF-A0A382BE03-F1
#
_entry.id   AF-A0A382BE03-F1
#
_cell.length_a   1.000
_cell.length_b   1.000
_cell.length_c   1.000
_cell.angle_alpha   90.00
_cell.angle_beta   90.00
_cell.angle_gamma   90.00
#
_symmetry.space_group_name_H-M   'P 1'
#
loop_
_entity.id
_entity.type
_entity.pdbx_description
1 polymer ?
#
loop_
_entity_poly.entity_id
_entity_poly.type
_entity_poly.pdbx_seq_one_letter_code
_entity_poly.pdbx_strand_id
1 'polypeptide(L)'
;MDPFIYNFALGGVVFVFGAVLAWRQGSLGLSGRGRRNLCLVLGVFSFYFILQAFLQYKAPGMPAAEPSAYNPTPASEAAVDPSKSYRGAPVDYAIMIGYFLVIVIMGVFFGRKMKSTDDFFFGGRKFAWWLIAFSM
;
A
#
# COMPACT_ATOMS: atom_id res chain seq x y z
N MET A 1 13.33 -19.17 7.21
CA MET A 1 13.09 -18.19 8.28
C MET A 1 11.84 -17.42 7.93
N ASP A 2 10.88 -17.26 8.84
CA ASP A 2 9.59 -16.63 8.52
C ASP A 2 9.78 -15.18 8.07
N PRO A 3 9.17 -14.75 6.94
CA PRO A 3 9.33 -13.39 6.41
C PRO A 3 8.92 -12.31 7.43
N PHE A 4 7.94 -12.62 8.28
CA PHE A 4 7.52 -11.77 9.39
C PHE A 4 8.68 -11.49 10.37
N ILE A 5 9.39 -12.54 10.79
CA ILE A 5 10.48 -12.44 11.77
C ILE A 5 11.64 -11.63 11.18
N TYR A 6 11.99 -11.88 9.92
CA TYR A 6 13.03 -11.12 9.22
C TYR A 6 12.69 -9.63 9.11
N ASN A 7 11.47 -9.29 8.67
CA ASN A 7 11.04 -7.90 8.54
C ASN A 7 11.04 -7.15 9.87
N PHE A 8 10.51 -7.75 10.93
CA PHE A 8 10.47 -7.10 12.25
C PHE A 8 11.80 -7.12 12.99
N ALA A 9 12.69 -8.08 12.72
CA ALA A 9 14.04 -8.06 13.27
C ALA A 9 14.85 -6.88 12.70
N LEU A 10 14.91 -6.76 11.36
CA LEU A 10 15.61 -5.65 10.71
C LEU A 10 14.95 -4.30 10.98
N GLY A 11 13.62 -4.22 10.82
CA GLY A 11 12.86 -3.02 11.12
C GLY A 11 12.95 -2.62 12.60
N GLY A 12 13.00 -3.61 13.51
CA GLY A 12 13.17 -3.41 14.94
C GLY A 12 14.52 -2.79 15.30
N VAL A 13 15.61 -3.21 14.65
CA VAL A 13 16.94 -2.58 14.86
C VAL A 13 16.90 -1.11 14.47
N VAL A 14 16.33 -0.78 13.32
CA VAL A 14 16.19 0.62 12.85
C VAL A 14 15.30 1.42 13.80
N PHE A 15 14.18 0.83 14.24
CA PHE A 15 13.25 1.46 15.18
C PHE A 15 13.90 1.75 16.54
N VAL A 16 14.62 0.78 17.11
CA VAL A 16 15.34 0.97 18.39
C VAL A 16 16.42 2.03 18.24
N PHE A 17 17.18 2.02 17.16
CA PHE A 17 18.18 3.05 16.89
C PHE A 17 17.54 4.45 16.82
N GLY A 18 16.44 4.60 16.08
CA GLY A 18 15.69 5.85 16.01
C GLY A 18 15.12 6.29 17.37
N ALA A 19 14.59 5.34 18.15
CA ALA A 19 14.09 5.61 19.50
C ALA A 19 15.19 6.06 20.46
N VAL A 20 16.38 5.45 20.39
CA VAL A 20 17.56 5.86 21.17
C VAL A 20 17.98 7.28 20.79
N LEU A 21 18.03 7.62 19.49
CA LEU A 21 18.35 8.98 19.05
C LEU A 21 17.31 10.00 19.52
N ALA A 22 16.02 9.67 19.41
CA ALA A 22 14.92 10.53 19.86
C ALA A 22 14.96 10.74 21.39
N TRP A 23 15.29 9.71 22.15
CA TRP A 23 15.53 9.82 23.59
C TRP A 23 16.70 10.75 23.92
N ARG A 24 17.82 10.61 23.19
CA ARG A 24 19.00 11.50 23.36
C ARG A 24 18.69 12.96 23.03
N GLN A 25 17.75 13.22 22.13
CA GLN A 25 17.29 14.58 21.78
C GLN A 25 16.25 15.14 22.76
N GLY A 26 15.85 14.37 23.79
CA GLY A 26 14.82 14.77 24.76
C GLY A 26 13.39 14.78 24.20
N SER A 27 13.18 14.25 22.99
CA SER A 27 11.85 14.19 22.38
C SER A 27 11.02 13.01 22.90
N LEU A 28 11.69 11.97 23.44
CA LEU A 28 11.11 10.88 24.20
C LEU A 28 11.52 10.96 25.67
N GLY A 29 10.63 10.55 26.57
CA GLY A 29 10.93 10.52 28.01
C GLY A 29 9.78 9.92 28.81
N LEU A 30 9.99 9.76 30.12
CA LEU A 30 9.00 9.16 31.02
C LEU A 30 8.00 10.16 31.61
N SER A 31 8.17 11.46 31.34
CA SER A 31 7.35 12.51 31.94
C SER A 31 6.85 13.53 30.90
N GLY A 32 5.71 14.14 31.19
CA GLY A 32 5.12 15.24 30.41
C GLY A 32 4.91 14.93 28.93
N ARG A 33 5.37 15.83 28.06
CA ARG A 33 5.25 15.72 26.58
C ARG A 33 6.06 14.55 26.02
N GLY A 34 7.19 14.20 26.65
CA GLY A 34 8.01 13.05 26.25
C GLY A 34 7.30 11.71 26.42
N ARG A 35 6.49 11.57 27.49
CA ARG A 35 5.69 10.36 27.72
C ARG A 35 4.61 10.18 26.66
N ARG A 36 3.95 11.28 26.28
CA ARG A 36 2.95 11.25 25.20
C ARG A 36 3.58 10.79 23.88
N ASN A 37 4.75 11.35 23.53
CA ASN A 37 5.46 10.98 22.31
C ASN A 37 5.90 9.51 22.34
N LEU A 38 6.37 9.03 23.49
CA LEU A 38 6.73 7.62 23.68
C LEU A 38 5.52 6.70 23.51
N CYS A 39 4.39 7.04 24.13
CA CYS A 39 3.14 6.28 23.96
C CYS A 39 2.67 6.27 22.50
N LEU A 40 2.80 7.38 21.78
CA LEU A 40 2.43 7.45 20.36
C LEU A 40 3.33 6.55 19.50
N VAL A 41 4.65 6.64 19.68
CA VAL A 41 5.62 5.85 18.92
C VAL A 41 5.44 4.35 19.18
N LEU A 42 5.32 3.96 20.45
CA LEU A 42 5.08 2.56 20.82
C LEU A 42 3.70 2.07 20.38
N GLY A 43 2.68 2.93 20.45
CA GLY A 43 1.31 2.62 20.04
C GLY A 43 1.22 2.36 18.54
N VAL A 44 1.82 3.22 17.71
CA VAL A 44 1.86 3.05 16.26
C VAL A 44 2.65 1.80 15.89
N PHE A 45 3.83 1.58 16.49
CA PHE A 45 4.61 0.37 16.25
C PHE A 45 3.83 -0.90 16.62
N SER A 46 3.22 -0.92 17.81
CA SER A 46 2.44 -2.08 18.28
C SER A 46 1.21 -2.33 17.40
N PHE A 47 0.52 -1.28 16.96
CA PHE A 47 -0.62 -1.40 16.05
C PHE A 47 -0.22 -2.11 14.75
N TYR A 48 0.85 -1.66 14.09
CA TYR A 48 1.32 -2.28 12.84
C TYR A 48 1.90 -3.66 13.06
N PHE A 49 2.61 -3.89 14.17
CA PHE A 49 3.11 -5.21 14.55
C PHE A 49 1.96 -6.20 14.72
N ILE A 50 0.92 -5.85 15.47
CA ILE A 50 -0.25 -6.70 15.71
C ILE A 50 -1.01 -6.92 14.41
N LEU A 51 -1.25 -5.86 13.63
CA LEU A 51 -1.95 -5.96 12.34
C LEU A 51 -1.22 -6.91 11.40
N GLN A 52 0.09 -6.74 11.25
CA GLN A 52 0.88 -7.59 10.37
C GLN A 52 1.01 -9.02 10.91
N ALA A 53 1.12 -9.19 12.23
CA ALA A 53 1.11 -10.50 12.86
C ALA A 53 -0.23 -11.20 12.62
N PHE A 54 -1.34 -10.48 12.74
CA PHE A 54 -2.69 -10.98 12.51
C PHE A 54 -2.94 -11.35 11.05
N LEU A 55 -2.42 -10.57 10.11
CA LEU A 55 -2.55 -10.84 8.67
C LEU A 55 -1.65 -12.00 8.22
N GLN A 56 -0.48 -12.15 8.83
CA GLN A 56 0.53 -13.12 8.39
C GLN A 56 0.43 -14.46 9.13
N TYR A 57 0.20 -14.41 10.45
CA TYR A 57 -0.19 -15.56 11.24
C TYR A 57 -1.70 -15.49 11.43
N LYS A 58 -2.41 -16.42 10.80
CA LYS A 58 -3.86 -16.55 10.84
C LYS A 58 -4.40 -16.17 12.22
N ALA A 59 -5.40 -15.29 12.24
CA ALA A 59 -6.04 -14.88 13.48
C ALA A 59 -6.47 -16.11 14.31
N PRO A 60 -6.23 -16.13 15.63
CA PRO A 60 -6.78 -17.18 16.50
C PRO A 60 -8.31 -17.24 16.32
N GLY A 61 -8.83 -18.33 15.78
CA GLY A 61 -10.26 -18.52 15.49
C GLY A 61 -10.71 -18.19 14.07
N MET A 62 -9.82 -17.73 13.17
CA MET A 62 -10.09 -17.73 11.72
C MET A 62 -9.28 -18.87 11.08
N PRO A 63 -9.91 -20.01 10.72
CA PRO A 63 -9.27 -20.94 9.80
C PRO A 63 -8.89 -20.14 8.54
N ALA A 64 -7.75 -20.46 7.92
CA ALA A 64 -7.51 -19.87 6.60
C ALA A 64 -8.70 -20.21 5.73
N ALA A 65 -9.11 -19.26 4.87
CA ALA A 65 -9.98 -19.62 3.78
C ALA A 65 -9.34 -20.83 3.09
N GLU A 66 -9.98 -22.00 3.21
CA GLU A 66 -9.59 -23.18 2.46
C GLU A 66 -9.54 -22.72 1.00
N PRO A 67 -8.44 -23.00 0.27
CA PRO A 67 -8.36 -22.62 -1.13
C PRO A 67 -9.62 -23.17 -1.81
N SER A 68 -10.53 -22.28 -2.18
CA SER A 68 -11.70 -22.68 -2.93
C SER A 68 -11.16 -23.30 -4.21
N ALA A 69 -11.29 -24.62 -4.34
CA ALA A 69 -10.87 -25.31 -5.54
C ALA A 69 -11.54 -24.58 -6.70
N TYR A 70 -10.75 -24.20 -7.70
CA TYR A 70 -11.28 -23.57 -8.89
C TYR A 70 -12.39 -24.45 -9.44
N ASN A 71 -13.63 -23.98 -9.33
CA ASN A 71 -14.80 -24.65 -9.87
C ASN A 71 -15.03 -24.06 -11.27
N PRO A 72 -14.56 -24.73 -12.33
CA PRO A 72 -14.76 -24.24 -13.68
C PRO A 72 -16.26 -24.07 -13.96
N THR A 73 -16.62 -22.87 -14.39
CA THR A 73 -17.89 -22.66 -15.06
C THR A 73 -17.72 -22.97 -16.56
N PRO A 74 -18.80 -23.35 -17.27
CA PRO A 74 -18.73 -23.56 -18.71
C PRO A 74 -18.16 -22.34 -19.47
N ALA A 75 -18.41 -21.14 -18.96
CA ALA A 75 -17.88 -19.89 -19.50
C ALA A 75 -16.36 -19.76 -19.30
N SER A 76 -15.84 -20.15 -18.14
CA SER A 76 -14.41 -20.08 -17.86
C SER A 76 -13.60 -21.18 -18.55
N GLU A 77 -14.18 -22.37 -18.78
CA GLU A 77 -13.54 -23.40 -19.62
C GLU A 77 -13.46 -22.97 -21.08
N ALA A 78 -14.54 -22.37 -21.61
CA ALA A 78 -14.55 -21.83 -22.96
C ALA A 78 -13.58 -20.65 -23.16
N ALA A 79 -13.18 -19.97 -22.07
CA ALA A 79 -12.18 -18.90 -22.12
C ALA A 79 -10.73 -19.42 -22.20
N VAL A 80 -10.48 -20.64 -21.74
CA VAL A 80 -9.15 -21.26 -21.69
C VAL A 80 -8.92 -22.23 -22.87
N ASP A 81 -10.00 -22.70 -23.51
CA ASP A 81 -9.95 -23.58 -24.69
C ASP A 81 -9.31 -22.86 -25.91
N PRO A 82 -8.13 -23.29 -26.38
CA PRO A 82 -7.45 -22.65 -27.50
C PRO A 82 -8.17 -22.82 -28.84
N SER A 83 -9.15 -23.74 -28.94
CA SER A 83 -9.97 -23.93 -30.14
C SER A 83 -11.13 -22.94 -30.23
N LYS A 84 -11.51 -22.29 -29.12
CA LYS A 84 -12.61 -21.33 -29.06
C LYS A 84 -12.07 -19.91 -28.94
N SER A 85 -12.49 -19.05 -29.86
CA SER A 85 -12.16 -17.63 -29.79
C SER A 85 -13.01 -16.96 -28.71
N TYR A 86 -12.45 -16.82 -27.51
CA TYR A 86 -13.10 -16.10 -26.41
C TYR A 86 -12.98 -14.59 -26.64
N ARG A 87 -14.13 -13.91 -26.66
CA ARG A 87 -14.23 -12.44 -26.66
C ARG A 87 -14.68 -12.00 -25.28
N GLY A 88 -14.03 -10.99 -24.72
CA GLY A 88 -14.38 -10.45 -23.40
C GLY A 88 -15.84 -10.02 -23.34
N ALA A 89 -16.39 -9.96 -22.13
CA ALA A 89 -17.75 -9.45 -21.95
C ALA A 89 -17.78 -7.95 -22.29
N PRO A 90 -18.93 -7.41 -22.73
CA PRO A 90 -19.07 -5.98 -23.01
C PRO A 90 -18.64 -5.07 -21.84
N VAL A 91 -18.80 -5.56 -20.60
CA VAL A 91 -18.37 -4.86 -19.38
C VAL A 91 -16.85 -4.74 -19.29
N ASP A 92 -16.08 -5.72 -19.75
CA ASP A 92 -14.62 -5.69 -19.74
C ASP A 92 -14.11 -4.58 -20.66
N TYR A 93 -14.70 -4.48 -21.86
CA TYR A 93 -14.41 -3.41 -22.80
C TYR A 93 -14.84 -2.05 -22.26
N ALA A 94 -15.99 -1.95 -21.60
CA ALA A 94 -16.46 -0.70 -20.99
C ALA A 94 -15.52 -0.21 -19.88
N ILE A 95 -15.07 -1.11 -19.00
CA ILE A 95 -14.10 -0.80 -17.94
C ILE A 95 -12.77 -0.36 -18.56
N MET A 96 -12.28 -1.09 -19.56
CA MET A 96 -11.02 -0.78 -20.25
C MET A 96 -11.08 0.61 -20.92
N ILE A 97 -12.13 0.88 -21.69
CA ILE A 97 -12.31 2.18 -22.37
C ILE A 97 -12.46 3.29 -21.33
N GLY A 98 -13.27 3.08 -20.29
CA GLY A 98 -13.47 4.04 -19.21
C GLY A 98 -12.15 4.39 -18.49
N TYR A 99 -11.33 3.39 -18.19
CA TYR A 99 -10.01 3.57 -17.61
C TYR A 99 -9.10 4.44 -18.48
N PHE A 100 -9.00 4.13 -19.78
CA PHE A 100 -8.18 4.92 -20.71
C PHE A 100 -8.69 6.35 -20.84
N LEU A 101 -10.00 6.56 -20.91
CA LEU A 101 -10.59 7.90 -20.97
C LEU A 101 -10.24 8.71 -19.74
N VAL A 102 -10.34 8.13 -18.54
CA VAL A 102 -9.98 8.81 -17.28
C VAL A 102 -8.50 9.21 -17.29
N ILE A 103 -7.60 8.32 -17.70
CA ILE A 103 -6.16 8.62 -17.79
C ILE A 103 -5.88 9.74 -18.78
N VAL A 104 -6.47 9.68 -19.97
CA VAL A 104 -6.26 10.71 -21.01
C VAL A 104 -6.80 12.06 -20.55
N ILE A 105 -8.01 12.09 -19.97
CA ILE A 105 -8.61 13.32 -19.43
C ILE A 105 -7.72 13.91 -18.33
N MET A 106 -7.25 13.08 -17.40
CA MET A 106 -6.33 13.51 -16.34
C MET A 106 -5.02 14.05 -16.93
N GLY A 107 -4.40 13.32 -17.86
CA GLY A 107 -3.17 13.74 -18.54
C GLY A 107 -3.32 15.09 -19.26
N VAL A 108 -4.42 15.29 -20.01
CA VAL A 108 -4.72 16.57 -20.67
C VAL A 108 -4.98 17.67 -19.65
N PHE A 109 -5.74 17.39 -18.59
CA PHE A 109 -6.05 18.36 -17.54
C PHE A 109 -4.79 18.85 -16.81
N PHE A 110 -3.87 17.96 -16.46
CA PHE A 110 -2.60 18.32 -15.81
C PHE A 110 -1.61 18.93 -16.80
N GLY A 111 -1.53 18.43 -18.03
CA GLY A 111 -0.67 18.96 -19.08
C GLY A 111 -0.95 20.43 -19.39
N ARG A 112 -2.22 20.85 -19.37
CA ARG A 112 -2.61 22.27 -19.54
C ARG A 112 -2.09 23.20 -18.45
N LYS A 113 -1.70 22.67 -17.29
CA LYS A 113 -1.20 23.45 -16.15
C LYS A 113 0.32 23.58 -16.11
N MET A 114 1.05 22.81 -16.92
CA MET A 114 2.52 22.82 -16.96
C MET A 114 3.00 23.89 -17.95
N LYS A 115 3.44 25.05 -17.44
CA LYS A 115 3.92 26.18 -18.28
C LYS A 115 5.44 26.37 -18.24
N SER A 116 6.11 25.75 -17.28
CA SER A 116 7.55 25.85 -17.07
C SER A 116 8.17 24.47 -16.84
N THR A 117 9.49 24.39 -17.00
CA THR A 117 10.27 23.18 -16.70
C THR A 117 10.12 22.77 -15.24
N ASP A 118 10.04 23.73 -14.32
CA ASP A 118 9.80 23.48 -12.90
C ASP A 118 8.42 22.87 -12.63
N ASP A 119 7.38 23.32 -13.36
CA ASP A 119 6.04 22.74 -13.24
C ASP A 119 5.97 21.31 -13.78
N PHE A 120 6.75 21.00 -14.83
CA PHE A 120 6.82 19.67 -15.43
C PHE A 120 7.54 18.66 -14.53
N PHE A 121 8.70 19.02 -13.96
CA PHE A 121 9.51 18.10 -13.14
C PHE A 121 9.09 18.05 -11.66
N PHE A 122 8.67 19.18 -11.07
CA PHE A 122 8.39 19.26 -9.63
C PHE A 122 6.89 19.43 -9.33
N GLY A 123 6.01 19.41 -10.34
CA GLY A 123 4.58 19.64 -10.14
C GLY A 123 4.27 21.00 -9.53
N GLY A 124 5.16 21.97 -9.71
CA GLY A 124 5.08 23.29 -9.07
C GLY A 124 5.19 23.28 -7.53
N ARG A 125 5.67 22.19 -6.92
CA ARG A 125 5.74 21.97 -5.45
C ARG A 125 4.38 22.07 -4.73
N LYS A 126 3.28 21.81 -5.44
CA LYS A 126 1.91 21.93 -4.91
C LYS A 126 1.35 20.61 -4.37
N PHE A 127 2.05 19.50 -4.58
CA PHE A 127 1.61 18.19 -4.12
C PHE A 127 1.89 17.99 -2.64
N ALA A 128 0.90 17.47 -1.92
CA ALA A 128 1.08 17.06 -0.53
C ALA A 128 2.05 15.87 -0.45
N TRP A 129 2.84 15.81 0.62
CA TRP A 129 3.88 14.79 0.80
C TRP A 129 3.36 13.35 0.67
N TRP A 130 2.12 13.08 1.09
CA TRP A 130 1.53 11.74 1.01
C TRP A 130 1.22 11.32 -0.44
N LEU A 131 0.86 12.27 -1.33
CA LEU A 131 0.68 11.99 -2.76
C LEU A 131 2.00 11.66 -3.45
N ILE A 132 3.08 12.33 -3.03
CA ILE A 132 4.43 12.05 -3.53
C ILE A 132 4.86 10.64 -3.14
N ALA A 133 4.55 10.20 -1.91
CA ALA A 133 4.87 8.86 -1.43
C ALA A 133 4.15 7.74 -2.20
N PHE A 134 2.90 7.95 -2.65
CA PHE A 134 2.20 6.97 -3.49
C PHE A 134 2.77 6.84 -4.90
N SER A 135 3.57 7.82 -5.35
CA SER A 135 4.17 7.85 -6.69
C SER A 135 5.59 7.25 -6.74
N MET A 136 6.18 6.92 -5.59
CA MET A 136 7.48 6.27 -5.46
C MET A 136 7.32 4.75 -5.44
#